data_AF-A0A0Q7V3Z2-F1
#
_entry.id   AF-A0A0Q7V3Z2-F1
#
_cell.length_a   1.000
_cell.length_b   1.000
_cell.length_c   1.000
_cell.angle_alpha   90.00
_cell.angle_beta   90.00
_cell.angle_gamma   90.00
#
_symmetry.space_group_name_H-M   'P 1'
#
loop_
_entity.id
_entity.type
_entity.pdbx_description
1 polymer ?
#
loop_
_entity_poly.entity_id
_entity_poly.type
_entity_poly.pdbx_seq_one_letter_code
_entity_poly.pdbx_strand_id
1 'polypeptide(L)' 'MQINKVHAVRTLALVARDLGEDVDWLADIAIGMEPEDGLIWVYDPEHPDGTMAFSQFGIESLCNLIEIHRSTTK' A
#
# COMPACT_ATOMS: atom_id res chain seq x y z
N MET A 1 -1.17 -26.05 8.15
CA MET A 1 -2.07 -25.02 7.59
C MET A 1 -1.80 -23.73 8.34
N GLN A 2 -1.17 -22.74 7.70
CA GLN A 2 -0.89 -21.45 8.33
C GLN A 2 -2.16 -20.60 8.23
N ILE A 3 -2.75 -20.27 9.39
CA ILE A 3 -3.88 -19.36 9.48
C ILE A 3 -3.40 -17.98 8.99
N ASN A 4 -4.26 -17.21 8.32
CA ASN A 4 -3.93 -15.88 7.80
C ASN A 4 -3.25 -15.03 8.90
N LYS A 5 -1.98 -14.65 8.70
CA LYS A 5 -1.24 -13.80 9.65
C LYS A 5 -1.68 -12.34 9.57
N VAL A 6 -2.38 -11.97 8.50
CA VAL A 6 -2.94 -10.63 8.30
C VAL A 6 -4.36 -10.63 8.85
N HIS A 7 -4.56 -9.90 9.95
CA HIS A 7 -5.87 -9.74 10.59
C HIS A 7 -6.53 -8.38 10.32
N ALA A 8 -5.77 -7.46 9.72
CA ALA A 8 -6.20 -6.12 9.36
C ALA A 8 -5.35 -5.58 8.20
N VAL A 9 -5.94 -4.67 7.43
CA VAL A 9 -5.29 -3.91 6.37
C VAL A 9 -5.58 -2.43 6.55
N ARG A 10 -4.76 -1.57 5.98
CA ARG A 10 -4.92 -0.11 6.01
C ARG A 10 -5.00 0.41 4.59
N THR A 11 -6.05 1.16 4.27
CA THR A 11 -6.24 1.72 2.93
C THR A 11 -5.15 2.73 2.58
N LEU A 12 -4.89 2.92 1.30
CA LEU A 12 -3.88 3.85 0.78
C LEU A 12 -4.00 5.25 1.37
N ALA A 13 -5.21 5.82 1.40
CA ALA A 13 -5.43 7.13 1.98
C ALA A 13 -5.08 7.20 3.48
N LEU A 14 -5.32 6.12 4.23
CA LEU A 14 -4.93 6.03 5.63
C LEU A 14 -3.41 5.97 5.78
N VAL A 15 -2.74 5.16 4.96
CA VAL A 15 -1.27 5.05 4.96
C VAL A 15 -0.61 6.36 4.55
N ALA A 16 -1.08 7.01 3.48
CA ALA A 16 -0.60 8.32 3.03
C ALA A 16 -0.70 9.38 4.15
N ARG A 17 -1.86 9.44 4.82
CA ARG A 17 -2.04 10.33 5.97
C ARG A 17 -1.05 10.07 7.09
N ASP A 18 -0.78 8.80 7.40
CA ASP A 18 0.13 8.44 8.48
C ASP A 18 1.61 8.66 8.14
N LEU A 19 1.96 8.54 6.86
CA LEU A 19 3.30 8.86 6.34
C LEU A 19 3.50 10.37 6.09
N GLY A 20 2.42 11.14 6.05
CA GLY A 20 2.46 12.57 5.71
C GLY A 20 2.73 12.82 4.22
N GLU A 21 2.37 11.86 3.36
CA GLU A 21 2.61 11.88 1.93
C GLU A 21 1.32 12.16 1.15
N ASP A 22 1.47 12.62 -0.09
CA ASP A 22 0.33 12.79 -1.00
C ASP A 22 -0.23 11.43 -1.45
N VAL A 23 -1.56 11.32 -1.53
CA VAL A 23 -2.24 10.06 -1.85
C VAL A 23 -1.98 9.61 -3.28
N ASP A 24 -2.04 10.54 -4.24
CA ASP A 24 -1.88 10.23 -5.66
C ASP A 24 -0.43 9.84 -5.94
N TRP A 25 0.54 10.58 -5.36
CA TRP A 25 1.95 10.23 -5.43
C TRP A 25 2.24 8.85 -4.81
N LEU A 26 1.62 8.54 -3.66
CA LEU A 26 1.79 7.23 -3.03
C LEU A 26 1.16 6.10 -3.86
N ALA A 27 0.04 6.38 -4.54
CA ALA A 27 -0.60 5.44 -5.46
C ALA A 27 0.34 5.07 -6.63
N ASP A 28 0.99 6.07 -7.22
CA ASP A 28 1.93 5.89 -8.33
C ASP A 28 3.14 5.03 -7.94
N ILE A 29 3.57 5.08 -6.68
CA ILE A 29 4.64 4.20 -6.17
C ILE A 29 4.09 2.80 -5.89
N ALA A 30 2.93 2.72 -5.24
CA ALA A 30 2.30 1.46 -4.85
C ALA A 30 1.83 0.62 -6.04
N ILE A 31 1.60 1.22 -7.21
CA ILE A 31 1.20 0.49 -8.44
C ILE A 31 2.24 -0.55 -8.89
N GLY A 32 3.50 -0.39 -8.47
CA GLY A 32 4.57 -1.35 -8.73
C GLY A 32 4.64 -2.51 -7.74
N MET A 33 3.76 -2.56 -6.73
CA MET A 33 3.71 -3.65 -5.75
C MET A 33 2.80 -4.78 -6.23
N GLU A 34 3.20 -6.01 -5.95
CA GLU A 34 2.40 -7.20 -6.17
C GLU A 34 1.68 -7.66 -4.87
N PRO A 35 0.68 -8.55 -4.95
CA PRO A 35 0.03 -9.11 -3.77
C PRO A 35 1.01 -9.73 -2.77
N GLU A 36 2.09 -10.34 -3.25
CA GLU A 36 3.17 -10.91 -2.46
C GLU A 36 3.93 -9.87 -1.62
N ASP A 37 3.98 -8.62 -2.07
CA ASP A 37 4.58 -7.51 -1.34
C ASP A 37 3.66 -6.98 -0.22
N GLY A 38 2.44 -7.51 -0.12
CA GLY A 38 1.46 -7.13 0.89
C GLY A 38 0.45 -6.07 0.44
N LEU A 39 0.38 -5.78 -0.86
CA LEU A 39 -0.70 -5.00 -1.49
C LEU A 39 -1.97 -5.84 -1.60
N ILE A 40 -3.11 -5.24 -1.26
CA ILE A 40 -4.42 -5.87 -1.31
C ILE A 40 -5.40 -4.88 -1.93
N TRP A 41 -6.21 -5.35 -2.88
CA TRP A 41 -7.32 -4.57 -3.42
C TRP A 41 -8.59 -4.81 -2.61
N VAL A 42 -9.17 -3.74 -2.08
CA VAL A 42 -10.42 -3.75 -1.30
C VAL A 42 -11.52 -3.17 -2.16
N TYR A 43 -12.57 -3.95 -2.40
CA TYR A 43 -13.73 -3.54 -3.18
C TYR A 43 -14.92 -3.32 -2.26
N ASP A 44 -15.64 -2.23 -2.46
CA ASP A 44 -16.85 -1.89 -1.74
C ASP A 44 -17.85 -1.16 -2.65
N PRO A 45 -19.12 -0.98 -2.24
CA PRO A 45 -20.12 -0.35 -3.08
C PRO A 45 -19.83 1.11 -3.48
N GLU A 46 -19.05 1.85 -2.67
CA GLU A 46 -18.64 3.22 -2.96
C GLU A 46 -17.42 3.25 -3.90
N HIS A 47 -16.56 2.23 -3.82
CA HIS A 47 -15.36 2.08 -4.65
C HIS A 47 -15.40 0.76 -5.45
N PRO A 48 -16.24 0.68 -6.49
CA PRO A 48 -16.39 -0.54 -7.30
C PRO A 48 -15.12 -0.89 -8.09
N ASP A 49 -14.27 0.10 -8.37
CA ASP A 49 -12.98 -0.08 -9.04
C ASP A 49 -11.87 -0.53 -8.08
N GLY A 50 -12.17 -0.59 -6.77
CA GLY A 50 -11.27 -1.04 -5.73
C GLY A 50 -10.38 0.07 -5.17
N THR A 51 -9.96 -0.12 -3.92
CA THR A 51 -9.03 0.75 -3.20
C THR A 51 -7.82 -0.08 -2.79
N MET A 52 -6.61 0.41 -3.07
CA MET A 52 -5.38 -0.20 -2.57
C MET A 52 -5.36 -0.15 -1.03
N ALA A 53 -4.97 -1.26 -0.42
CA ALA A 53 -4.77 -1.39 1.00
C ALA A 53 -3.55 -2.26 1.30
N PHE A 54 -2.98 -2.10 2.47
CA PHE A 54 -1.72 -2.72 2.82
C PHE A 54 -1.85 -3.49 4.12
N SER A 55 -1.29 -4.70 4.14
CA SER A 55 -0.96 -5.36 5.40
C SER A 55 0.17 -4.60 6.13
N GLN A 56 0.47 -4.95 7.38
CA GLN A 56 1.61 -4.37 8.08
C GLN A 56 2.93 -4.59 7.30
N PHE A 57 3.14 -5.80 6.78
CA PHE A 57 4.27 -6.10 5.90
C PHE A 57 4.23 -5.26 4.61
N GLY A 58 3.04 -5.06 4.03
CA GLY A 58 2.87 -4.19 2.86
C GLY A 58 3.29 -2.75 3.09
N ILE A 59 3.06 -2.21 4.28
CA ILE A 59 3.51 -0.85 4.64
C ILE A 59 5.04 -0.80 4.73
N GLU A 60 5.67 -1.83 5.29
CA GLU A 60 7.14 -1.93 5.35
C GLU A 60 7.75 -2.01 3.95
N SER A 61 7.19 -2.85 3.07
CA SER A 61 7.58 -2.96 1.66
C SER A 61 7.41 -1.65 0.91
N LEU A 62 6.29 -0.95 1.11
CA LEU A 62 6.01 0.35 0.51
C LEU A 62 7.02 1.42 0.96
N CYS A 63 7.38 1.47 2.24
CA CYS A 63 8.42 2.38 2.73
C CYS A 63 9.76 2.13 2.05
N ASN A 64 10.17 0.87 1.85
CA ASN A 64 11.39 0.53 1.12
C ASN A 64 11.33 1.02 -0.33
N LEU A 65 10.20 0.85 -1.02
CA LEU A 65 10.00 1.36 -2.38
C LEU A 65 10.07 2.88 -2.46
N ILE A 66 9.49 3.59 -1.48
CA ILE A 66 9.60 5.05 -1.38
C ILE A 66 11.07 5.48 -1.28
N GLU A 67 11.87 4.81 -0.44
CA GLU A 67 13.29 5.12 -0.28
C GLU A 67 14.08 4.90 -1.59
N ILE A 68 13.80 3.80 -2.30
CA ILE A 68 14.42 3.50 -3.61
C ILE A 68 14.04 4.57 -4.63
N HIS A 69 12.76 4.94 -4.70
CA HIS A 69 12.28 5.96 -5.62
C HIS A 69 12.98 7.30 -5.37
N ARG A 70 13.00 7.77 -4.11
CA ARG A 70 13.68 9.02 -3.71
C ARG A 70 15.18 9.00 -3.97
N SER A 71 15.82 7.84 -3.90
CA SER A 71 17.25 7.69 -4.18
C SER A 71 17.57 7.69 -5.67
N THR A 72 16.62 7.28 -6.51
CA THR A 72 16.75 7.22 -7.98
C THR A 72 16.42 8.56 -8.63
N THR A 73 15.61 9.40 -7.99
CA THR A 73 15.24 10.75 -8.47
C THR A 73 16.26 11.84 -8.07
N LYS A 74 17.40 11.48 -7.45
CA LYS A 74 18.52 12.39 -7.18
C LYS A 74 19.56 12.35 -8.28
#